data_AF-D5H5G3-F1
#
_entry.id   AF-D5H5G3-F1
#
_cell.length_a   1.000
_cell.length_b   1.000
_cell.length_c   1.000
_cell.angle_alpha   90.00
_cell.angle_beta   90.00
_cell.angle_gamma   90.00
#
_symmetry.space_group_name_H-M   'P 1'
#
loop_
_entity.id
_entity.type
_entity.pdbx_description
1 polymer ?
#
loop_
_entity_poly.entity_id
_entity_poly.type
_entity_poly.pdbx_seq_one_letter_code
_entity_poly.pdbx_strand_id
1 'polypeptide(L)'
;MQVRPVGFAGAFRRGAPPGGLVGSGGTESEPPSIPSEVKAQTPITRIAFGSCNDQAAPQPLWAPIRAAEPDRWIWMGDNVYGDTLNMTALDSIYARQNRRPGHRTLRESTRVIGTWDDHDHGANDAGRSYPKRDRSQAHVLDFMDVPEDHPGRERAGVYSAHTYGPPGKRAKVILLDTRHHRDPITRAPISGQRYFPTRRGTSWARRSGSG
;
A
#
# COMPACT_ATOMS: atom_id res chain seq x y z
N MET A 1 11.38 28.51 -23.97
CA MET A 1 10.80 27.15 -24.01
C MET A 1 11.98 26.18 -24.06
N GLN A 2 12.37 25.63 -22.92
CA GLN A 2 13.59 24.85 -22.78
C GLN A 2 13.25 23.55 -22.06
N VAL A 3 13.22 22.46 -22.82
CA VAL A 3 12.96 21.11 -22.35
C VAL A 3 14.31 20.52 -21.97
N ARG A 4 14.50 20.17 -20.70
CA ARG A 4 15.67 19.40 -20.24
C ARG A 4 15.28 17.92 -20.19
N PRO A 5 16.11 17.00 -20.72
CA PRO A 5 15.81 15.58 -20.69
C PRO A 5 16.05 14.98 -19.31
N VAL A 6 15.21 14.00 -18.96
CA VAL A 6 15.31 13.15 -17.78
C VAL A 6 16.37 12.08 -18.05
N GLY A 7 17.43 12.07 -17.24
CA GLY A 7 18.52 11.11 -17.34
C GLY A 7 18.10 9.71 -16.88
N PHE A 8 18.31 8.73 -17.75
CA PHE A 8 18.27 7.30 -17.48
C PHE A 8 19.62 6.88 -16.89
N ALA A 9 19.66 6.23 -15.72
CA ALA A 9 20.87 5.64 -15.19
C ALA A 9 20.87 4.13 -15.51
N GLY A 10 21.66 3.74 -16.51
CA GLY A 10 22.00 2.35 -16.80
C GLY A 10 23.28 1.93 -16.08
N ALA A 11 23.26 0.74 -15.49
CA ALA A 11 24.41 0.08 -14.90
C ALA A 11 25.32 -0.52 -15.98
N PHE A 12 26.65 -0.51 -15.76
CA PHE A 12 27.61 -1.58 -16.08
C PHE A 12 29.04 -1.11 -15.80
N ARG A 13 29.81 -1.85 -14.99
CA ARG A 13 31.26 -2.07 -15.20
C ARG A 13 31.71 -3.44 -14.68
N ARG A 14 32.72 -3.96 -15.36
CA ARG A 14 33.20 -5.35 -15.45
C ARG A 14 34.24 -5.71 -14.37
N GLY A 15 34.28 -7.00 -14.01
CA GLY A 15 35.47 -7.89 -13.95
C GLY A 15 36.59 -7.61 -12.92
N ALA A 16 36.89 -8.62 -12.09
CA ALA A 16 38.17 -8.79 -11.40
C ALA A 16 38.61 -10.30 -11.42
N PRO A 17 39.93 -10.61 -11.42
CA PRO A 17 40.50 -11.96 -11.63
C PRO A 17 40.69 -12.77 -10.31
N PRO A 18 41.13 -14.05 -10.37
CA PRO A 18 41.18 -14.94 -9.20
C PRO A 18 42.56 -14.99 -8.50
N GLY A 19 42.56 -15.26 -7.20
CA GLY A 19 43.77 -15.67 -6.46
C GLY A 19 43.63 -15.74 -4.93
N GLY A 20 43.93 -16.92 -4.36
CA GLY A 20 44.83 -17.04 -3.18
C GLY A 20 44.27 -17.02 -1.74
N LEU A 21 43.97 -18.22 -1.21
CA LEU A 21 44.33 -18.83 0.10
C LEU A 21 44.39 -18.04 1.44
N VAL A 22 43.62 -18.59 2.41
CA VAL A 22 43.90 -18.90 3.85
C VAL A 22 44.03 -17.75 4.87
N GLY A 23 43.22 -17.81 5.93
CA GLY A 23 43.61 -17.28 7.25
C GLY A 23 42.47 -16.89 8.21
N SER A 24 42.26 -17.76 9.22
CA SER A 24 41.86 -17.47 10.62
C SER A 24 40.57 -16.72 10.98
N GLY A 25 39.80 -17.38 11.86
CA GLY A 25 38.68 -16.92 12.69
C GLY A 25 38.53 -15.41 12.91
N GLY A 26 37.39 -14.90 12.44
CA GLY A 26 36.77 -13.67 12.90
C GLY A 26 35.40 -14.01 13.47
N THR A 27 35.14 -13.58 14.70
CA THR A 27 33.79 -13.51 15.25
C THR A 27 32.92 -12.71 14.30
N GLU A 28 31.85 -13.31 13.82
CA GLU A 28 30.87 -12.69 12.92
C GLU A 28 30.18 -11.56 13.68
N SER A 29 30.73 -10.35 13.57
CA SER A 29 30.06 -9.14 14.06
C SER A 29 28.91 -8.84 13.11
N GLU A 30 27.67 -8.95 13.60
CA GLU A 30 26.49 -8.53 12.85
C GLU A 30 26.68 -7.09 12.33
N PRO A 31 26.34 -6.81 11.06
CA PRO A 31 26.41 -5.46 10.53
C PRO A 31 25.37 -4.55 11.23
N PRO A 32 25.69 -3.27 11.49
CA PRO A 32 24.78 -2.37 12.18
C PRO A 32 23.49 -2.14 11.39
N SER A 33 22.36 -2.61 11.93
CA SER A 33 20.99 -2.50 11.40
C SER A 33 20.34 -1.13 11.63
N ILE A 34 21.09 -0.03 11.62
CA ILE A 34 20.63 1.24 12.21
C ILE A 34 20.45 2.32 11.14
N PRO A 35 19.36 2.27 10.34
CA PRO A 35 18.49 3.46 10.24
C PRO A 35 16.98 3.18 10.30
N SER A 36 16.52 1.96 10.02
CA SER A 36 15.08 1.63 9.97
C SER A 36 14.48 1.44 11.36
N GLU A 37 15.27 0.89 12.28
CA GLU A 37 14.83 0.52 13.62
C GLU A 37 14.61 1.74 14.53
N VAL A 38 15.44 2.79 14.38
CA VAL A 38 15.35 4.04 15.16
C VAL A 38 14.03 4.78 14.92
N LYS A 39 13.51 4.78 13.69
CA LYS A 39 12.21 5.41 13.36
C LYS A 39 11.01 4.61 13.87
N ALA A 40 11.16 3.31 14.10
CA ALA A 40 10.09 2.47 14.66
C ALA A 40 9.91 2.67 16.17
N GLN A 41 10.95 3.13 16.89
CA GLN A 41 10.93 3.33 18.34
C GLN A 41 10.40 4.71 18.78
N THR A 42 10.12 5.64 17.86
CA THR A 42 9.49 6.92 18.21
C THR A 42 7.99 6.71 18.46
N PRO A 43 7.44 7.09 19.63
CA PRO A 43 5.99 7.10 19.83
C PRO A 43 5.33 8.00 18.80
N ILE A 44 4.30 7.50 18.13
CA ILE A 44 3.42 8.35 17.34
C ILE A 44 2.28 8.84 18.21
N THR A 45 1.82 10.05 17.96
CA THR A 45 0.73 10.71 18.70
C THR A 45 -0.45 11.06 17.81
N ARG A 46 -0.25 11.11 16.49
CA ARG A 46 -1.28 11.50 15.54
C ARG A 46 -1.26 10.67 14.27
N ILE A 47 -2.40 10.05 13.99
CA ILE A 47 -2.68 9.34 12.74
C ILE A 47 -3.79 10.08 12.03
N ALA A 48 -3.56 10.45 10.77
CA ALA A 48 -4.61 10.89 9.85
C ALA A 48 -4.91 9.75 8.88
N PHE A 49 -6.17 9.61 8.47
CA PHE A 49 -6.59 8.57 7.53
C PHE A 49 -7.71 9.06 6.62
N GLY A 50 -7.86 8.45 5.45
CA GLY A 50 -8.92 8.77 4.50
C GLY A 50 -9.03 7.78 3.34
N SER A 51 -10.14 7.87 2.61
CA SER A 51 -10.52 6.99 1.50
C SER A 51 -11.32 7.77 0.44
N CYS A 52 -11.74 7.09 -0.63
CA CYS A 52 -12.66 7.61 -1.65
C CYS A 52 -12.17 8.91 -2.28
N ASN A 53 -10.89 8.92 -2.64
CA ASN A 53 -10.23 10.08 -3.20
C ASN A 53 -10.18 9.98 -4.72
N ASP A 54 -11.15 10.62 -5.38
CA ASP A 54 -11.14 10.75 -6.82
C ASP A 54 -9.95 11.61 -7.28
N GLN A 55 -8.98 10.96 -7.92
CA GLN A 55 -7.82 11.58 -8.53
C GLN A 55 -8.19 12.58 -9.63
N ALA A 56 -9.44 12.58 -10.11
CA ALA A 56 -9.97 13.54 -11.07
C ALA A 56 -10.61 14.77 -10.44
N ALA A 57 -11.18 14.66 -9.24
CA ALA A 57 -11.84 15.75 -8.54
C ALA A 57 -10.86 16.76 -7.92
N PRO A 58 -11.31 17.97 -7.54
CA PRO A 58 -10.60 18.83 -6.63
C PRO A 58 -10.37 18.15 -5.27
N GLN A 59 -9.17 18.31 -4.68
CA GLN A 59 -8.82 17.70 -3.39
C GLN A 59 -8.46 18.78 -2.36
N PRO A 60 -9.45 19.53 -1.82
CA PRO A 60 -9.22 20.57 -0.81
C PRO A 60 -8.77 20.01 0.55
N LEU A 61 -8.83 18.68 0.72
CA LEU A 61 -8.52 17.95 1.94
C LEU A 61 -7.04 18.01 2.38
N TRP A 62 -6.10 18.22 1.45
CA TRP A 62 -4.67 18.11 1.79
C TRP A 62 -4.17 19.20 2.73
N ALA A 63 -4.69 20.43 2.60
CA ALA A 63 -4.29 21.54 3.46
C ALA A 63 -4.63 21.28 4.94
N PRO A 64 -5.90 20.96 5.31
CA PRO A 64 -6.23 20.66 6.69
C PRO A 64 -5.55 19.38 7.21
N ILE A 65 -5.35 18.35 6.38
CA ILE A 65 -4.60 17.15 6.79
C ILE A 65 -3.16 17.50 7.17
N ARG A 66 -2.48 18.31 6.36
CA ARG A 66 -1.10 18.75 6.66
C ARG A 66 -1.04 19.66 7.87
N ALA A 67 -2.01 20.56 8.05
CA ALA A 67 -2.09 21.45 9.21
C ALA A 67 -2.27 20.67 10.53
N ALA A 68 -2.81 19.46 10.47
CA ALA A 68 -2.88 18.58 11.62
C ALA A 68 -1.51 17.97 11.97
N GLU A 69 -0.47 18.07 11.13
CA GLU A 69 0.86 17.50 11.35
C GLU A 69 0.82 16.01 11.77
N PRO A 70 0.27 15.11 10.93
CA PRO A 70 0.19 13.69 11.26
C PRO A 70 1.57 13.02 11.21
N ASP A 71 1.84 12.15 12.18
CA ASP A 71 3.00 11.25 12.13
C ASP A 71 2.84 10.25 10.98
N ARG A 72 1.60 9.82 10.72
CA ARG A 72 1.22 8.85 9.68
C ARG A 72 -0.02 9.31 8.93
N TRP A 73 0.02 9.14 7.62
CA TRP A 73 -1.17 9.15 6.76
C TRP A 73 -1.52 7.71 6.38
N ILE A 74 -2.77 7.33 6.58
CA ILE A 74 -3.27 6.00 6.23
C ILE A 74 -4.33 6.12 5.14
N TRP A 75 -3.98 5.60 3.96
CA TRP A 75 -4.93 5.33 2.90
C TRP A 75 -5.80 4.13 3.26
N MET A 76 -7.12 4.31 3.27
CA MET A 76 -8.09 3.30 3.70
C MET A 76 -8.82 2.62 2.52
N GLY A 77 -8.36 2.87 1.29
CA GLY A 77 -8.97 2.34 0.07
C GLY A 77 -9.68 3.41 -0.75
N ASP A 78 -10.03 3.05 -1.99
CA ASP A 78 -10.39 3.99 -3.06
C ASP A 78 -9.40 5.17 -3.10
N ASN A 79 -8.11 4.85 -3.08
CA ASN A 79 -7.04 5.86 -3.13
C ASN A 79 -7.00 6.53 -4.49
N VAL A 80 -7.43 5.77 -5.51
CA VAL A 80 -7.75 6.17 -6.86
C VAL A 80 -8.96 5.40 -7.38
N TYR A 81 -9.66 5.97 -8.35
CA TYR A 81 -10.71 5.32 -9.13
C TYR A 81 -10.10 4.69 -10.38
N GLY A 82 -9.75 3.40 -10.28
CA GLY A 82 -8.90 2.66 -11.20
C GLY A 82 -9.57 1.47 -11.90
N ASP A 83 -10.87 1.53 -12.17
CA ASP A 83 -11.64 0.46 -12.83
C ASP A 83 -11.15 0.20 -14.27
N THR A 84 -10.16 -0.68 -14.44
CA THR A 84 -9.58 -0.93 -15.75
C THR A 84 -8.81 -2.24 -15.84
N LEU A 85 -9.00 -2.98 -16.93
CA LEU A 85 -8.15 -4.12 -17.30
C LEU A 85 -6.80 -3.71 -17.92
N ASN A 86 -6.63 -2.43 -18.25
CA ASN A 86 -5.41 -1.87 -18.81
C ASN A 86 -4.51 -1.33 -17.69
N MET A 87 -3.44 -2.06 -17.40
CA MET A 87 -2.50 -1.73 -16.31
C MET A 87 -1.66 -0.49 -16.59
N THR A 88 -1.44 -0.12 -17.86
CA THR A 88 -0.82 1.17 -18.21
C THR A 88 -1.73 2.35 -17.87
N ALA A 89 -3.05 2.16 -17.98
CA ALA A 89 -4.01 3.17 -17.53
C ALA A 89 -4.02 3.27 -15.99
N LEU A 90 -3.97 2.14 -15.27
CA LEU A 90 -3.89 2.14 -13.80
C LEU A 90 -2.61 2.83 -13.30
N ASP A 91 -1.47 2.55 -13.93
CA ASP A 91 -0.20 3.26 -13.67
C ASP A 91 -0.36 4.78 -13.81
N SER A 92 -0.95 5.23 -14.93
CA SER A 92 -1.20 6.65 -15.19
C SER A 92 -2.13 7.29 -14.16
N ILE A 93 -3.11 6.54 -13.66
CA ILE A 93 -4.06 6.96 -12.64
C ILE A 93 -3.35 7.17 -11.29
N TYR A 94 -2.53 6.22 -10.84
CA TYR A 94 -1.72 6.40 -9.62
C TYR A 94 -0.71 7.53 -9.78
N ALA A 95 -0.06 7.63 -10.94
CA ALA A 95 0.86 8.72 -11.23
C ALA A 95 0.16 10.09 -11.16
N ARG A 96 -1.10 10.20 -11.62
CA ARG A 96 -1.92 11.42 -11.46
C ARG A 96 -2.13 11.77 -9.99
N GLN A 97 -2.45 10.80 -9.15
CA GLN A 97 -2.62 11.03 -7.71
C GLN A 97 -1.31 11.44 -7.02
N ASN A 98 -0.19 10.82 -7.39
CA ASN A 98 1.13 11.19 -6.86
C ASN A 98 1.60 12.58 -7.29
N ARG A 99 1.12 13.09 -8.43
CA ARG A 99 1.41 14.46 -8.91
C ARG A 99 0.51 15.53 -8.28
N ARG A 100 -0.53 15.17 -7.51
CA ARG A 100 -1.37 16.15 -6.82
C ARG A 100 -0.52 16.96 -5.84
N PRO A 101 -0.43 18.30 -5.95
CA PRO A 101 0.50 19.09 -5.15
C PRO A 101 0.34 18.84 -3.65
N GLY A 102 -0.90 18.81 -3.14
CA GLY A 102 -1.16 18.58 -1.73
C GLY A 102 -0.72 17.19 -1.23
N HIS A 103 -0.95 16.13 -2.03
CA HIS A 103 -0.51 14.78 -1.71
C HIS A 103 1.01 14.66 -1.78
N ARG A 104 1.64 15.24 -2.82
CA ARG A 104 3.11 15.29 -2.95
C ARG A 104 3.77 15.95 -1.74
N THR A 105 3.28 17.13 -1.34
CA THR A 105 3.81 17.82 -0.15
C THR A 105 3.55 17.06 1.15
N LEU A 106 2.42 16.35 1.28
CA LEU A 106 2.19 15.48 2.44
C LEU A 106 3.25 14.37 2.54
N ARG A 107 3.59 13.74 1.41
CA ARG A 107 4.60 12.64 1.36
C ARG A 107 6.01 13.09 1.69
N GLU A 108 6.33 14.38 1.56
CA GLU A 108 7.64 14.93 1.91
C GLU A 108 7.88 14.94 3.44
N SER A 109 6.81 15.07 4.24
CA SER A 109 6.91 15.18 5.71
C SER A 109 6.26 14.03 6.48
N THR A 110 5.30 13.33 5.88
CA THR A 110 4.49 12.31 6.55
C THR A 110 4.64 10.97 5.85
N ARG A 111 4.94 9.93 6.63
CA ARG A 111 5.00 8.57 6.09
C ARG A 111 3.60 8.09 5.74
N VAL A 112 3.44 7.66 4.48
CA VAL A 112 2.20 7.06 3.97
C VAL A 112 2.25 5.55 4.15
N ILE A 113 1.16 4.98 4.66
CA ILE A 113 0.86 3.55 4.63
C ILE A 113 -0.59 3.40 4.15
N GLY A 114 -1.04 2.18 3.87
CA GLY A 114 -2.45 1.99 3.56
C GLY A 114 -2.81 0.61 3.04
N THR A 115 -4.08 0.50 2.68
CA THR A 115 -4.66 -0.63 1.96
C THR A 115 -5.43 -0.11 0.73
N TRP A 116 -6.15 -1.00 0.06
CA TRP A 116 -6.95 -0.71 -1.10
C TRP A 116 -8.44 -0.98 -0.87
N ASP A 117 -9.29 -0.49 -1.78
CA ASP A 117 -10.66 -0.98 -1.93
C ASP A 117 -10.93 -1.38 -3.41
N ASP A 118 -12.18 -1.57 -3.84
CA ASP A 118 -12.46 -2.16 -5.18
C ASP A 118 -11.93 -1.32 -6.34
N HIS A 119 -11.97 0.00 -6.22
CA HIS A 119 -11.55 0.86 -7.30
C HIS A 119 -10.03 0.85 -7.52
N ASP A 120 -9.24 0.69 -6.45
CA ASP A 120 -7.81 0.39 -6.52
C ASP A 120 -7.57 -1.05 -7.05
N HIS A 121 -8.39 -2.01 -6.60
CA HIS A 121 -8.30 -3.43 -6.99
C HIS A 121 -8.53 -3.60 -8.49
N GLY A 122 -9.31 -2.71 -9.10
CA GLY A 122 -9.40 -2.52 -10.55
C GLY A 122 -10.79 -2.76 -11.15
N ALA A 123 -11.80 -2.98 -10.32
CA ALA A 123 -13.21 -3.00 -10.74
C ALA A 123 -14.13 -2.95 -9.52
N ASN A 124 -15.18 -2.11 -9.61
CA ASN A 124 -16.24 -2.02 -8.63
C ASN A 124 -16.73 -3.39 -8.16
N ASP A 125 -16.87 -3.57 -6.84
CA ASP A 125 -17.33 -4.78 -6.19
C ASP A 125 -16.50 -6.05 -6.48
N ALA A 126 -15.36 -5.93 -7.16
CA ALA A 126 -14.59 -7.11 -7.53
C ALA A 126 -13.80 -7.66 -6.34
N GLY A 127 -13.48 -8.95 -6.44
CA GLY A 127 -12.64 -9.68 -5.50
C GLY A 127 -11.71 -10.60 -6.26
N ARG A 128 -11.59 -11.86 -5.83
CA ARG A 128 -10.67 -12.84 -6.42
C ARG A 128 -10.94 -13.14 -7.90
N SER A 129 -12.14 -12.89 -8.42
CA SER A 129 -12.46 -13.13 -9.83
C SER A 129 -11.87 -12.10 -10.79
N TYR A 130 -11.32 -10.99 -10.28
CA TYR A 130 -10.72 -9.96 -11.11
C TYR A 130 -9.40 -10.45 -11.73
N PRO A 131 -9.27 -10.49 -13.07
CA PRO A 131 -8.15 -11.15 -13.73
C PRO A 131 -6.82 -10.39 -13.64
N LYS A 132 -6.81 -9.14 -13.20
CA LYS A 132 -5.58 -8.34 -13.05
C LYS A 132 -5.20 -8.06 -11.59
N ARG A 133 -5.82 -8.75 -10.61
CA ARG A 133 -5.62 -8.50 -9.17
C ARG A 133 -4.13 -8.45 -8.74
N ASP A 134 -3.30 -9.39 -9.23
CA ASP A 134 -1.88 -9.45 -8.87
C ASP A 134 -1.10 -8.26 -9.47
N ARG A 135 -1.55 -7.77 -10.64
CA ARG A 135 -0.97 -6.57 -11.27
C ARG A 135 -1.44 -5.30 -10.56
N SER A 136 -2.71 -5.19 -10.20
CA SER A 136 -3.22 -4.08 -9.37
C SER A 136 -2.48 -4.02 -8.03
N GLN A 137 -2.20 -5.18 -7.42
CA GLN A 137 -1.43 -5.27 -6.18
C GLN A 137 -0.05 -4.62 -6.34
N ALA A 138 0.66 -4.92 -7.44
CA ALA A 138 1.95 -4.28 -7.70
C ALA A 138 1.82 -2.75 -7.75
N HIS A 139 0.82 -2.23 -8.47
CA HIS A 139 0.60 -0.78 -8.58
C HIS A 139 0.29 -0.10 -7.26
N VAL A 140 -0.55 -0.69 -6.39
CA VAL A 140 -0.83 -0.07 -5.09
C VAL A 140 0.36 -0.18 -4.14
N LEU A 141 1.16 -1.25 -4.20
CA LEU A 141 2.39 -1.37 -3.42
C LEU A 141 3.44 -0.35 -3.87
N ASP A 142 3.55 -0.09 -5.17
CA ASP A 142 4.37 0.99 -5.73
C ASP A 142 3.86 2.36 -5.27
N PHE A 143 2.54 2.58 -5.30
CA PHE A 143 1.93 3.82 -4.82
C PHE A 143 2.22 4.09 -3.33
N MET A 144 2.33 3.05 -2.50
CA MET A 144 2.67 3.14 -1.07
C MET A 144 4.19 3.16 -0.79
N ASP A 145 5.04 3.24 -1.82
CA ASP A 145 6.51 3.17 -1.72
C ASP A 145 7.00 1.92 -0.95
N VAL A 146 6.33 0.78 -1.11
CA VAL A 146 6.80 -0.48 -0.53
C VAL A 146 8.08 -0.90 -1.27
N PRO A 147 9.21 -1.19 -0.60
CA PRO A 147 10.46 -1.58 -1.29
C PRO A 147 10.30 -2.80 -2.20
N GLU A 148 11.06 -2.86 -3.29
CA GLU A 148 10.98 -3.97 -4.27
C GLU A 148 11.31 -5.34 -3.66
N ASP A 149 12.20 -5.38 -2.68
CA ASP A 149 12.64 -6.56 -1.94
C ASP A 149 11.76 -6.89 -0.72
N HIS A 150 10.70 -6.11 -0.47
CA HIS A 150 9.84 -6.32 0.68
C HIS A 150 9.03 -7.63 0.52
N PRO A 151 9.03 -8.55 1.50
CA PRO A 151 8.38 -9.86 1.37
C PRO A 151 6.86 -9.78 1.16
N GLY A 152 6.25 -8.64 1.52
CA GLY A 152 4.84 -8.36 1.20
C GLY A 152 4.53 -8.30 -0.29
N ARG A 153 5.52 -8.09 -1.17
CA ARG A 153 5.33 -8.08 -2.64
C ARG A 153 5.17 -9.48 -3.23
N GLU A 154 5.70 -10.50 -2.58
CA GLU A 154 5.60 -11.91 -3.02
C GLU A 154 4.29 -12.57 -2.58
N ARG A 155 3.62 -11.98 -1.59
CA ARG A 155 2.41 -12.55 -0.99
C ARG A 155 1.16 -12.02 -1.67
N ALA A 156 0.17 -12.88 -1.84
CA ALA A 156 -1.16 -12.49 -2.28
C ALA A 156 -1.84 -11.51 -1.29
N GLY A 157 -2.30 -10.37 -1.81
CA GLY A 157 -2.97 -9.31 -1.07
C GLY A 157 -2.06 -8.28 -0.40
N VAL A 158 -2.63 -7.12 -0.06
CA VAL A 158 -1.90 -5.91 0.39
C VAL A 158 -1.98 -5.65 1.90
N TYR A 159 -2.48 -6.63 2.66
CA TYR A 159 -2.58 -6.51 4.12
C TYR A 159 -1.20 -6.31 4.77
N SER A 160 -1.13 -5.57 5.86
CA SER A 160 0.15 -5.31 6.54
C SER A 160 -0.06 -4.98 8.02
N ALA A 161 1.02 -5.03 8.79
CA ALA A 161 1.02 -4.62 10.19
C ALA A 161 2.21 -3.72 10.46
N HIS A 162 1.98 -2.61 11.15
CA HIS A 162 2.99 -1.61 11.49
C HIS A 162 2.98 -1.39 12.99
N THR A 163 4.16 -1.44 13.62
CA THR A 163 4.30 -1.17 15.06
C THR A 163 5.16 0.07 15.24
N TYR A 164 4.72 0.97 16.11
CA TYR A 164 5.39 2.24 16.41
C TYR A 164 5.54 2.41 17.91
N GLY A 165 6.59 3.11 18.32
CA GLY A 165 6.87 3.44 19.69
C GLY A 165 7.61 2.34 20.46
N PRO A 166 8.22 2.71 21.59
CA PRO A 166 8.98 1.80 22.42
C PRO A 166 8.04 0.90 23.24
N PRO A 167 8.56 -0.18 23.85
CA PRO A 167 7.82 -0.96 24.85
C PRO A 167 7.10 -0.06 25.87
N GLY A 168 5.85 -0.37 26.19
CA GLY A 168 5.01 0.43 27.09
C GLY A 168 4.35 1.67 26.46
N LYS A 169 4.70 2.04 25.23
CA LYS A 169 4.06 3.14 24.45
C LYS A 169 3.81 2.73 22.99
N ARG A 170 3.49 1.46 22.77
CA ARG A 170 3.32 0.91 21.42
C ARG A 170 1.95 1.23 20.83
N ALA A 171 1.95 1.67 19.57
CA ALA A 171 0.77 1.66 18.71
C ALA A 171 0.97 0.61 17.61
N LYS A 172 -0.01 -0.29 17.43
CA LYS A 172 0.00 -1.29 16.36
C LYS A 172 -1.15 -1.03 15.40
N VAL A 173 -0.82 -0.75 14.15
CA VAL A 173 -1.78 -0.57 13.06
C VAL A 173 -1.82 -1.87 12.25
N ILE A 174 -3.00 -2.45 12.10
CA ILE A 174 -3.23 -3.65 11.29
C ILE A 174 -4.13 -3.24 10.12
N LEU A 175 -3.60 -3.34 8.91
CA LEU A 175 -4.29 -3.02 7.66
C LEU A 175 -4.72 -4.31 7.00
N LEU A 176 -6.03 -4.46 6.79
CA LEU A 176 -6.62 -5.65 6.21
C LEU A 176 -6.78 -5.49 4.69
N ASP A 177 -6.83 -6.63 4.00
CA ASP A 177 -7.21 -6.74 2.60
C ASP A 177 -8.52 -7.51 2.51
N THR A 178 -9.57 -6.83 2.04
CA THR A 178 -10.93 -7.37 1.93
C THR A 178 -11.32 -7.68 0.49
N ARG A 179 -10.39 -7.59 -0.47
CA ARG A 179 -10.64 -7.72 -1.91
C ARG A 179 -9.91 -8.91 -2.53
N HIS A 180 -8.61 -9.05 -2.33
CA HIS A 180 -7.77 -10.01 -3.07
C HIS A 180 -8.31 -11.43 -3.07
N HIS A 181 -8.72 -11.89 -1.88
CA HIS A 181 -9.17 -13.27 -1.64
C HIS A 181 -10.70 -13.40 -1.62
N ARG A 182 -11.44 -12.30 -1.72
CA ARG A 182 -12.89 -12.30 -1.52
C ARG A 182 -13.58 -13.01 -2.67
N ASP A 183 -14.50 -13.91 -2.36
CA ASP A 183 -15.36 -14.53 -3.37
C ASP A 183 -16.23 -13.48 -4.10
N PRO A 184 -16.67 -13.80 -5.34
CA PRO A 184 -17.68 -12.99 -6.01
C PRO A 184 -18.90 -12.80 -5.12
N ILE A 185 -19.43 -11.58 -5.08
CA ILE A 185 -20.61 -11.26 -4.30
C ILE A 185 -21.87 -11.52 -5.12
N THR A 186 -22.89 -12.09 -4.49
CA THR A 186 -24.24 -12.20 -5.08
C THR A 186 -25.06 -11.01 -4.60
N ARG A 187 -25.50 -10.16 -5.53
CA ARG A 187 -26.39 -9.02 -5.23
C ARG A 187 -27.78 -9.53 -4.84
N ALA A 188 -28.36 -8.96 -3.79
CA ALA A 188 -29.72 -9.28 -3.38
C ALA A 188 -30.74 -8.72 -4.41
N PRO A 189 -31.77 -9.49 -4.82
CA PRO A 189 -32.71 -9.03 -5.85
C PRO A 189 -33.54 -7.81 -5.45
N ILE A 190 -34.01 -7.74 -4.20
CA ILE A 190 -34.63 -6.58 -3.52
C ILE A 190 -34.65 -6.90 -2.02
N SER A 191 -33.97 -6.12 -1.18
CA SER A 191 -34.20 -5.87 0.26
C SER A 191 -32.95 -5.20 0.84
N GLY A 192 -33.07 -4.48 1.97
CA GLY A 192 -32.03 -3.64 2.58
C GLY A 192 -30.73 -4.33 3.04
N GLN A 193 -30.38 -5.52 2.52
CA GLN A 193 -29.05 -6.12 2.62
C GLN A 193 -28.36 -6.09 1.25
N ARG A 194 -27.19 -5.47 1.18
CA ARG A 194 -26.47 -5.22 -0.09
C ARG A 194 -25.90 -6.51 -0.71
N TYR A 195 -25.52 -7.50 0.10
CA TYR A 195 -24.91 -8.76 -0.36
C TYR A 195 -25.25 -9.96 0.53
N PHE A 196 -25.40 -11.15 -0.05
CA PHE A 196 -25.50 -12.42 0.70
C PHE A 196 -24.15 -13.16 0.76
N PRO A 197 -23.82 -13.82 1.88
CA PRO A 197 -22.70 -14.74 1.94
C PRO A 197 -22.85 -15.83 0.87
N THR A 198 -21.80 -16.10 0.10
CA THR A 198 -21.84 -17.28 -0.78
C THR A 198 -21.82 -18.54 0.09
N ARG A 199 -22.49 -19.62 -0.36
CA ARG A 199 -22.62 -20.89 0.38
C ARG A 199 -21.28 -21.54 0.79
N ARG A 200 -20.14 -21.04 0.29
CA ARG A 200 -18.79 -21.51 0.59
C ARG A 200 -17.78 -20.37 0.84
N GLY A 201 -18.22 -19.12 1.00
CA GLY A 201 -17.32 -17.97 0.95
C GLY A 201 -16.85 -17.43 2.30
N THR A 202 -15.74 -16.70 2.25
CA THR A 202 -15.09 -16.02 3.39
C THR A 202 -15.75 -14.69 3.80
N SER A 203 -16.95 -14.40 3.30
CA SER A 203 -17.71 -13.21 3.70
C SER A 203 -18.12 -13.33 5.17
N TRP A 204 -17.56 -12.47 6.03
CA TRP A 204 -17.71 -12.48 7.49
C TRP A 204 -19.13 -12.22 8.05
N ALA A 205 -20.16 -12.16 7.21
CA ALA A 205 -21.54 -12.04 7.68
C ALA A 205 -22.13 -13.42 8.01
N ARG A 206 -21.67 -14.06 9.09
CA ARG A 206 -22.40 -15.19 9.67
C ARG A 206 -23.60 -14.60 10.42
N ARG A 207 -24.81 -14.88 9.94
CA ARG A 207 -26.04 -14.57 10.68
C ARG A 207 -26.00 -15.40 11.97
N SER A 208 -25.83 -14.76 13.13
CA SER A 208 -26.17 -15.36 14.41
C SER A 208 -27.70 -15.43 14.47
N GLY A 209 -28.26 -16.49 13.88
CA GLY A 209 -29.64 -16.89 14.09
C GLY A 209 -29.70 -17.67 15.39
N SER A 210 -30.38 -17.09 16.38
CA SER A 210 -30.88 -17.79 17.57
C SER A 210 -31.78 -18.96 17.16
N GLY A 211 -31.44 -20.14 17.66
CA GLY A 211 -32.25 -21.35 17.70
C GLY A 211 -31.85 -22.14 18.93
#